data_AF-A0A2N3EC01-F1
#
_entry.id   AF-A0A2N3EC01-F1
#
_cell.length_a   1.000
_cell.length_b   1.000
_cell.length_c   1.000
_cell.angle_alpha   90.00
_cell.angle_beta   90.00
_cell.angle_gamma   90.00
#
_symmetry.space_group_name_H-M   'P 1'
#
loop_
_entity.id
_entity.type
_entity.pdbx_description
1 polymer ?
#
loop_
_entity_poly.entity_id
_entity_poly.type
_entity_poly.pdbx_seq_one_letter_code
_entity_poly.pdbx_strand_id
1 'polypeptide(L)'
;MVIEMYARIALTIGTIAAAALFAGAAASAELRPTVTVSGETVTLGDIFDDAGAAAQVVVANAPAPGLKGEISVSRISLAARRNGIEWRNNAGLTHIVVGRSGAGVPEEEVASAIAGAIEAQSSSLPSAAILQVDFANGAAGIQVAEDAERSVRVEQLSFNPRNGAFTAVVRAPANDMMSPLRRIAGRAYPVIDVPVLTRDVMPGDVVRRTDIDWIRLPATRVSQNIVTSLPQLVGMSPRNPARAGEPLRLSDMRPPLVVEKGAQVDMTFVSGALTLTARGRALDSGAIGDIVNVLNSRSNRTVQGIVEGPNMIRIDAPGAARSAAAHNAAGGNS
;
A
#
# COMPACT_ATOMS: atom_id res chain seq x y z
N MET A 1 99.07 45.71 -5.09
CA MET A 1 98.67 47.01 -4.56
C MET A 1 97.31 47.34 -5.16
N VAL A 2 96.23 47.24 -4.36
CA VAL A 2 95.06 48.17 -4.36
C VAL A 2 94.13 48.01 -5.60
N ILE A 3 92.85 47.58 -5.59
CA ILE A 3 91.69 47.63 -4.66
C ILE A 3 90.55 46.72 -5.21
N GLU A 4 89.78 46.08 -4.33
CA GLU A 4 88.44 45.51 -4.56
C GLU A 4 87.39 46.58 -4.96
N MET A 5 86.49 46.34 -5.92
CA MET A 5 85.20 47.06 -5.90
C MET A 5 84.12 46.42 -6.81
N TYR A 6 83.08 45.81 -6.21
CA TYR A 6 81.63 45.82 -6.58
C TYR A 6 81.21 45.41 -8.03
N ALA A 7 80.06 44.86 -8.36
CA ALA A 7 78.80 44.57 -7.70
C ALA A 7 77.98 43.60 -8.61
N ARG A 8 76.94 43.04 -8.00
CA ARG A 8 75.88 42.15 -8.49
C ARG A 8 75.30 42.49 -9.88
N ILE A 9 74.75 41.47 -10.54
CA ILE A 9 73.40 41.36 -11.18
C ILE A 9 73.44 40.10 -12.09
N ALA A 10 72.72 39.03 -11.72
CA ALA A 10 71.54 38.45 -12.40
C ALA A 10 71.81 38.00 -13.86
N LEU A 11 71.38 36.85 -14.38
CA LEU A 11 70.11 36.16 -14.24
C LEU A 11 70.19 34.87 -15.11
N THR A 12 69.75 33.74 -14.57
CA THR A 12 69.27 32.47 -15.18
C THR A 12 69.38 32.24 -16.70
N ILE A 13 69.93 31.09 -17.13
CA ILE A 13 69.39 30.21 -18.19
C ILE A 13 69.83 28.75 -17.95
N GLY A 14 68.90 27.78 -18.01
CA GLY A 14 69.22 26.46 -18.58
C GLY A 14 68.85 25.17 -17.82
N THR A 15 67.66 25.03 -17.24
CA THR A 15 67.12 23.70 -16.91
C THR A 15 66.50 23.05 -18.14
N ILE A 16 67.22 22.09 -18.74
CA ILE A 16 66.69 21.18 -19.77
C ILE A 16 65.84 20.13 -19.06
N ALA A 17 64.51 20.27 -19.15
CA ALA A 17 63.56 19.24 -18.73
C ALA A 17 63.44 18.20 -19.84
N ALA A 18 63.78 16.96 -19.50
CA ALA A 18 63.57 15.79 -20.34
C ALA A 18 62.05 15.59 -20.56
N ALA A 19 61.59 15.80 -21.79
CA ALA A 19 60.26 15.40 -22.22
C ALA A 19 60.22 13.88 -22.36
N ALA A 20 59.74 13.20 -21.33
CA ALA A 20 59.30 11.82 -21.44
C ALA A 20 58.06 11.77 -22.32
N LEU A 21 58.23 11.27 -23.55
CA LEU A 21 57.15 10.85 -24.43
C LEU A 21 56.34 9.75 -23.73
N PHE A 22 55.22 10.13 -23.12
CA PHE A 22 54.12 9.19 -22.91
C PHE A 22 53.55 8.84 -24.28
N ALA A 23 54.16 7.86 -24.94
CA ALA A 23 53.48 7.09 -25.96
C ALA A 23 52.38 6.30 -25.24
N GLY A 24 51.23 6.93 -25.04
CA GLY A 24 50.01 6.21 -24.71
C GLY A 24 49.81 5.18 -25.81
N ALA A 25 49.88 3.90 -25.46
CA ALA A 25 49.48 2.84 -26.36
C ALA A 25 48.09 3.23 -26.88
N ALA A 26 47.97 3.47 -28.18
CA ALA A 26 46.69 3.71 -28.82
C ALA A 26 45.86 2.45 -28.57
N ALA A 27 45.00 2.50 -27.55
CA ALA A 27 44.01 1.48 -27.32
C ALA A 27 43.14 1.49 -28.57
N SER A 28 43.27 0.45 -29.39
CA SER A 28 42.44 0.31 -30.58
C SER A 28 41.01 0.20 -30.10
N ALA A 29 40.18 1.20 -30.39
CA ALA A 29 38.76 1.19 -30.06
C ALA A 29 38.16 -0.16 -30.50
N GLU A 30 37.72 -1.01 -29.57
CA GLU A 30 37.14 -2.32 -29.90
C GLU A 30 35.61 -2.22 -29.88
N LEU A 31 34.96 -2.88 -30.85
CA LEU A 31 33.52 -2.85 -31.03
C LEU A 31 32.87 -3.94 -30.18
N ARG A 32 31.96 -3.54 -29.28
CA ARG A 32 31.17 -4.48 -28.49
C ARG A 32 30.09 -5.15 -29.34
N PRO A 33 30.01 -6.50 -29.40
CA PRO A 33 29.01 -7.20 -30.19
C PRO A 33 27.60 -7.15 -29.58
N THR A 34 27.51 -6.96 -28.26
CA THR A 34 26.25 -6.76 -27.53
C THR A 34 26.41 -5.61 -26.56
N VAL A 35 25.48 -4.67 -26.61
CA VAL A 35 25.48 -3.46 -25.80
C VAL A 35 24.11 -3.32 -25.14
N THR A 36 24.09 -2.93 -23.87
CA THR A 36 22.86 -2.58 -23.16
C THR A 36 22.91 -1.11 -22.80
N VAL A 37 21.92 -0.34 -23.27
CA VAL A 37 21.79 1.10 -22.99
C VAL A 37 20.58 1.35 -22.09
N SER A 38 20.62 2.42 -21.29
CA SER A 38 19.45 2.86 -20.51
C SER A 38 18.67 3.97 -21.25
N GLY A 39 19.37 4.84 -21.96
CA GLY A 39 18.81 6.02 -22.65
C GLY A 39 18.08 5.74 -23.98
N GLU A 40 17.49 6.81 -24.53
CA GLU A 40 16.76 6.79 -25.81
C GLU A 40 17.67 6.69 -27.04
N THR A 41 18.94 7.05 -26.91
CA THR A 41 19.92 7.04 -27.99
C THR A 41 21.10 6.13 -27.67
N VAL A 42 21.67 5.54 -28.72
CA VAL A 42 22.87 4.72 -28.66
C VAL A 42 24.04 5.57 -29.15
N THR A 43 25.04 5.76 -28.31
CA THR A 43 26.21 6.59 -28.60
C THR A 43 27.43 5.75 -28.96
N LEU A 44 28.45 6.37 -29.56
CA LEU A 44 29.73 5.69 -29.81
C LEU A 44 30.41 5.23 -28.50
N GLY A 45 30.21 5.95 -27.40
CA GLY A 45 30.72 5.55 -26.08
C GLY A 45 30.07 4.29 -25.50
N ASP A 46 28.82 4.00 -25.89
CA ASP A 46 28.15 2.75 -25.48
C ASP A 46 28.68 1.55 -26.28
N ILE A 47 29.05 1.80 -27.54
CA ILE A 47 29.37 0.80 -28.55
C ILE A 47 30.86 0.41 -28.54
N PHE A 48 31.76 1.36 -28.25
CA PHE A 48 33.21 1.15 -28.23
C PHE A 48 33.78 1.16 -26.82
N ASP A 49 34.79 0.32 -26.56
CA ASP A 49 35.51 0.32 -25.27
C ASP A 49 36.29 1.62 -25.00
N ASP A 50 36.78 2.26 -26.07
CA ASP A 50 37.42 3.59 -26.02
C ASP A 50 36.96 4.44 -27.21
N ALA A 51 35.92 5.25 -26.98
CA ALA A 51 35.39 6.19 -27.98
C ALA A 51 36.05 7.58 -27.90
N GLY A 52 36.96 7.81 -26.95
CA GLY A 52 37.63 9.10 -26.72
C GLY A 52 36.69 10.31 -26.72
N ALA A 53 37.09 11.38 -27.41
CA ALA A 53 36.32 12.63 -27.52
C ALA A 53 34.98 12.46 -28.28
N ALA A 54 34.81 11.36 -29.00
CA ALA A 54 33.61 11.06 -29.79
C ALA A 54 32.56 10.24 -29.01
N ALA A 55 32.76 9.99 -27.71
CA ALA A 55 31.86 9.17 -26.90
C ALA A 55 30.39 9.63 -26.91
N GLN A 56 30.12 10.94 -26.99
CA GLN A 56 28.77 11.51 -26.97
C GLN A 56 28.06 11.52 -28.33
N VAL A 57 28.70 11.01 -29.38
CA VAL A 57 28.13 11.04 -30.74
C VAL A 57 27.05 9.97 -30.87
N VAL A 58 25.84 10.42 -31.22
CA VAL A 58 24.69 9.54 -31.44
C VAL A 58 24.81 8.78 -32.76
N VAL A 59 24.65 7.46 -32.70
CA VAL A 59 24.70 6.56 -33.86
C VAL A 59 23.30 6.15 -34.33
N ALA A 60 22.41 5.87 -33.38
CA ALA A 60 21.04 5.44 -33.64
C ALA A 60 20.13 5.70 -32.44
N ASN A 61 18.81 5.59 -32.65
CA ASN A 61 17.84 5.52 -31.56
C ASN A 61 17.83 4.11 -30.97
N ALA A 62 17.74 4.01 -29.65
CA ALA A 62 17.64 2.75 -28.93
C ALA A 62 16.28 2.07 -29.20
N PRO A 63 16.22 0.73 -29.14
CA PRO A 63 14.95 0.01 -29.23
C PRO A 63 14.05 0.31 -28.02
N ALA A 64 12.78 -0.12 -28.08
CA ALA A 64 11.88 0.01 -26.95
C ALA A 64 12.42 -0.73 -25.71
N PRO A 65 12.14 -0.25 -24.49
CA PRO A 65 12.62 -0.86 -23.25
C PRO A 65 12.28 -2.35 -23.13
N GLY A 66 13.27 -3.16 -22.72
CA GLY A 66 13.14 -4.61 -22.64
C GLY A 66 13.19 -5.35 -23.98
N LEU A 67 13.32 -4.63 -25.11
CA LEU A 67 13.52 -5.22 -26.44
C LEU A 67 14.98 -5.10 -26.90
N LYS A 68 15.33 -5.94 -27.88
CA LYS A 68 16.61 -5.93 -28.57
C LYS A 68 16.41 -5.39 -29.99
N GLY A 69 17.33 -4.56 -30.44
CA GLY A 69 17.42 -4.06 -31.81
C GLY A 69 18.78 -4.40 -32.41
N GLU A 70 18.87 -4.31 -33.74
CA GLU A 70 20.12 -4.54 -34.47
C GLU A 70 20.60 -3.23 -35.10
N ILE A 71 21.90 -2.96 -35.00
CA ILE A 71 22.55 -1.84 -35.67
C ILE A 71 23.59 -2.39 -36.65
N SER A 72 23.52 -1.96 -37.90
CA SER A 72 24.49 -2.37 -38.93
C SER A 72 25.86 -1.77 -38.68
N VAL A 73 26.90 -2.60 -38.83
CA VAL A 73 28.29 -2.19 -38.66
C VAL A 73 28.69 -1.12 -39.68
N SER A 74 28.11 -1.13 -40.88
CA SER A 74 28.32 -0.08 -41.88
C SER A 74 27.94 1.31 -41.34
N ARG A 75 26.82 1.43 -40.60
CA ARG A 75 26.40 2.70 -39.98
C ARG A 75 27.36 3.13 -38.86
N ILE A 76 27.75 2.19 -38.00
CA ILE A 76 28.70 2.45 -36.91
C ILE A 76 30.04 2.91 -37.47
N SER A 77 30.55 2.23 -38.51
CA SER A 77 31.81 2.56 -39.16
C SER A 77 31.79 3.96 -39.79
N LEU A 78 30.65 4.37 -40.37
CA LEU A 78 30.48 5.71 -40.93
C LEU A 78 30.48 6.79 -39.83
N ALA A 79 29.79 6.53 -38.72
CA ALA A 79 29.77 7.44 -37.56
C ALA A 79 31.16 7.56 -36.90
N ALA A 80 31.86 6.44 -36.72
CA ALA A 80 33.21 6.38 -36.17
C ALA A 80 34.22 7.17 -37.02
N ARG A 81 34.25 6.91 -38.34
CA ARG A 81 35.17 7.59 -39.28
C ARG A 81 34.96 9.10 -39.34
N ARG A 82 33.71 9.55 -39.31
CA ARG A 82 33.37 10.99 -39.32
C ARG A 82 33.87 11.72 -38.08
N ASN A 83 34.01 11.01 -36.96
CA ASN A 83 34.41 11.57 -35.69
C ASN A 83 35.84 11.17 -35.28
N GLY A 84 36.65 10.72 -36.25
CA GLY A 84 38.09 10.49 -36.05
C GLY A 84 38.44 9.22 -35.26
N ILE A 85 37.51 8.28 -35.07
CA ILE A 85 37.81 6.99 -34.46
C ILE A 85 38.43 6.07 -35.52
N GLU A 86 39.71 5.75 -35.35
CA GLU A 86 40.42 4.79 -36.20
C GLU A 86 40.12 3.36 -35.78
N TRP A 87 39.05 2.79 -36.35
CA TRP A 87 38.62 1.42 -36.09
C TRP A 87 38.51 0.58 -37.36
N ARG A 88 38.85 -0.70 -37.25
CA ARG A 88 38.69 -1.72 -38.30
C ARG A 88 37.90 -2.91 -37.77
N ASN A 89 36.99 -3.42 -38.60
CA ASN A 89 36.17 -4.59 -38.29
C ASN A 89 36.98 -5.89 -38.43
N ASN A 90 37.88 -6.15 -37.48
CA ASN A 90 38.70 -7.36 -37.48
C ASN A 90 37.89 -8.60 -37.05
N ALA A 91 36.80 -8.40 -36.32
CA ALA A 91 35.92 -9.45 -35.83
C ALA A 91 34.88 -9.94 -36.88
N GLY A 92 34.85 -9.35 -38.07
CA GLY A 92 33.92 -9.75 -39.14
C GLY A 92 32.44 -9.52 -38.82
N LEU A 93 32.12 -8.61 -37.91
CA LEU A 93 30.74 -8.34 -37.49
C LEU A 93 29.96 -7.64 -38.60
N THR A 94 28.74 -8.07 -38.87
CA THR A 94 27.85 -7.39 -39.82
C THR A 94 26.84 -6.49 -39.10
N HIS A 95 26.40 -6.91 -37.91
CA HIS A 95 25.47 -6.20 -37.04
C HIS A 95 25.92 -6.36 -35.58
N ILE A 96 25.53 -5.41 -34.73
CA ILE A 96 25.59 -5.55 -33.27
C ILE A 96 24.18 -5.59 -32.70
N VAL A 97 24.02 -6.26 -31.57
CA VAL A 97 22.75 -6.32 -30.84
C VAL A 97 22.76 -5.27 -29.74
N VAL A 98 21.78 -4.37 -29.77
CA VAL A 98 21.60 -3.37 -28.71
C VAL A 98 20.32 -3.69 -27.95
N GLY A 99 20.41 -3.89 -26.65
CA GLY A 99 19.26 -3.97 -25.75
C GLY A 99 19.05 -2.63 -25.03
N ARG A 100 17.80 -2.29 -24.71
CA ARG A 100 17.51 -1.20 -23.78
C ARG A 100 17.04 -1.76 -22.44
N SER A 101 17.73 -1.43 -21.35
CA SER A 101 17.33 -1.83 -19.99
C SER A 101 15.92 -1.31 -19.70
N GLY A 102 15.04 -2.22 -19.29
CA GLY A 102 13.66 -1.91 -18.93
C GLY A 102 13.37 -2.37 -17.51
N ALA A 103 12.65 -1.54 -16.76
CA ALA A 103 12.03 -1.89 -15.50
C ALA A 103 10.55 -2.23 -15.73
N GLY A 104 10.08 -3.32 -15.11
CA GLY A 104 8.67 -3.68 -15.13
C GLY A 104 7.85 -2.64 -14.36
N VAL A 105 6.73 -2.22 -14.94
CA VAL A 105 5.75 -1.40 -14.21
C VAL A 105 5.05 -2.31 -13.18
N PRO A 106 5.03 -1.94 -11.89
CA PRO A 106 4.33 -2.72 -10.88
C PRO A 106 2.85 -2.89 -11.24
N GLU A 107 2.29 -4.07 -10.98
CA GLU A 107 0.87 -4.32 -11.27
C GLU A 107 -0.05 -3.40 -10.46
N GLU A 108 0.39 -2.98 -9.27
CA GLU A 108 -0.34 -2.05 -8.40
C GLU A 108 -0.55 -0.67 -9.06
N GLU A 109 0.49 -0.14 -9.74
CA GLU A 109 0.39 1.14 -10.47
C GLU A 109 -0.58 1.03 -11.65
N VAL A 110 -0.51 -0.09 -12.39
CA VAL A 110 -1.42 -0.37 -13.50
C VAL A 110 -2.86 -0.53 -12.99
N ALA A 111 -3.06 -1.26 -11.90
CA ALA A 111 -4.35 -1.48 -11.27
C ALA A 111 -4.96 -0.16 -10.77
N SER A 112 -4.17 0.69 -10.11
CA SER A 112 -4.58 2.02 -9.64
C SER A 112 -5.02 2.92 -10.79
N ALA A 113 -4.25 2.98 -11.88
CA ALA A 113 -4.61 3.76 -13.07
C ALA A 113 -5.92 3.28 -13.72
N ILE A 114 -6.16 1.97 -13.77
CA ILE A 114 -7.39 1.39 -14.32
C ILE A 114 -8.57 1.65 -13.39
N ALA A 115 -8.40 1.46 -12.08
CA ALA A 115 -9.43 1.73 -11.08
C ALA A 115 -9.91 3.18 -11.18
N GLY A 116 -8.98 4.14 -11.19
CA GLY A 116 -9.30 5.56 -11.37
C GLY A 116 -9.98 5.87 -12.70
N ALA A 117 -9.58 5.22 -13.80
CA ALA A 117 -10.24 5.38 -15.09
C ALA A 117 -11.67 4.79 -15.10
N ILE A 118 -11.90 3.65 -14.43
CA ILE A 118 -13.24 3.05 -14.27
C ILE A 118 -14.13 3.96 -13.42
N GLU A 119 -13.62 4.48 -12.30
CA GLU A 119 -14.35 5.41 -11.43
C GLU A 119 -14.73 6.70 -12.16
N ALA A 120 -13.81 7.27 -12.95
CA ALA A 120 -14.08 8.46 -13.76
C ALA A 120 -15.15 8.23 -14.84
N GLN A 121 -15.20 7.03 -15.44
CA GLN A 121 -16.16 6.69 -16.49
C GLN A 121 -17.51 6.20 -15.94
N SER A 122 -17.55 5.68 -14.70
CA SER A 122 -18.72 5.01 -14.13
C SER A 122 -19.40 5.85 -13.04
N SER A 123 -20.43 6.61 -13.42
CA SER A 123 -21.25 7.38 -12.46
C SER A 123 -22.13 6.51 -11.54
N SER A 124 -22.17 5.19 -11.76
CA SER A 124 -23.01 4.25 -11.01
C SER A 124 -22.32 3.58 -9.82
N LEU A 125 -21.02 3.79 -9.63
CA LEU A 125 -20.30 3.22 -8.50
C LEU A 125 -20.48 4.11 -7.26
N PRO A 126 -20.65 3.52 -6.06
CA PRO A 126 -20.60 4.29 -4.83
C PRO A 126 -19.24 4.98 -4.72
N SER A 127 -19.22 6.29 -4.47
CA SER A 127 -18.00 7.12 -4.42
C SER A 127 -16.97 6.69 -3.36
N ALA A 128 -17.30 5.72 -2.52
CA ALA A 128 -16.48 5.20 -1.42
C ALA A 128 -16.10 3.71 -1.56
N ALA A 129 -16.47 3.05 -2.67
CA ALA A 129 -16.11 1.66 -2.88
C ALA A 129 -14.70 1.56 -3.48
N ILE A 130 -13.77 0.91 -2.77
CA ILE A 130 -12.45 0.60 -3.31
C ILE A 130 -12.65 -0.42 -4.44
N LEU A 131 -12.13 -0.14 -5.64
CA LEU A 131 -12.12 -1.13 -6.72
C LEU A 131 -10.88 -2.01 -6.62
N GLN A 132 -11.10 -3.33 -6.54
CA GLN A 132 -10.03 -4.30 -6.75
C GLN A 132 -10.00 -4.68 -8.23
N VAL A 133 -8.80 -4.67 -8.82
CA VAL A 133 -8.54 -5.01 -10.21
C VAL A 133 -7.69 -6.28 -10.27
N ASP A 134 -8.24 -7.34 -10.84
CA ASP A 134 -7.55 -8.60 -11.08
C ASP A 134 -7.32 -8.78 -12.58
N PHE A 135 -6.08 -9.04 -12.98
CA PHE A 135 -5.72 -9.25 -14.38
C PHE A 135 -5.91 -10.70 -14.82
N ALA A 136 -6.45 -10.93 -16.02
CA ALA A 136 -6.68 -12.29 -16.52
C ALA A 136 -5.38 -13.04 -16.86
N ASN A 137 -4.34 -12.31 -17.31
CA ASN A 137 -3.05 -12.86 -17.73
C ASN A 137 -1.86 -12.03 -17.16
N GLY A 138 -2.02 -11.51 -15.92
CA GLY A 138 -1.11 -10.52 -15.34
C GLY A 138 -1.19 -9.15 -16.03
N ALA A 139 -0.47 -8.14 -15.50
CA ALA A 139 -0.43 -6.78 -16.09
C ALA A 139 0.40 -6.71 -17.40
N ALA A 140 0.39 -7.78 -18.21
CA ALA A 140 1.00 -7.88 -19.53
C ALA A 140 2.49 -7.46 -19.63
N GLY A 141 3.26 -7.65 -18.56
CA GLY A 141 4.71 -7.44 -18.55
C GLY A 141 5.12 -6.09 -19.15
N ILE A 142 4.42 -5.01 -18.77
CA ILE A 142 4.72 -3.66 -19.25
C ILE A 142 6.13 -3.31 -18.79
N GLN A 143 7.04 -3.13 -19.75
CA GLN A 143 8.42 -2.72 -19.51
C GLN A 143 8.54 -1.25 -19.91
N VAL A 144 9.02 -0.44 -18.99
CA VAL A 144 9.34 0.99 -19.20
C VAL A 144 10.84 1.15 -19.06
N ALA A 145 11.43 2.16 -19.72
CA ALA A 145 12.86 2.39 -19.62
C ALA A 145 13.26 2.65 -18.17
N GLU A 146 14.46 2.25 -17.78
CA GLU A 146 14.95 2.45 -16.41
C GLU A 146 15.07 3.93 -16.03
N ASP A 147 15.29 4.80 -17.03
CA ASP A 147 15.35 6.26 -16.91
C ASP A 147 13.98 6.95 -17.10
N ALA A 148 12.95 6.22 -17.52
CA ALA A 148 11.62 6.76 -17.76
C ALA A 148 10.72 6.66 -16.53
N GLU A 149 9.83 7.63 -16.40
CA GLU A 149 8.83 7.66 -15.34
C GLU A 149 7.90 6.44 -15.47
N ARG A 150 7.73 5.69 -14.37
CA ARG A 150 6.89 4.48 -14.32
C ARG A 150 5.40 4.86 -14.23
N SER A 151 4.92 5.60 -15.22
CA SER A 151 3.55 6.09 -15.30
C SER A 151 2.77 5.35 -16.37
N VAL A 152 1.47 5.14 -16.13
CA VAL A 152 0.57 4.45 -17.04
C VAL A 152 -0.60 5.36 -17.37
N ARG A 153 -0.88 5.52 -18.66
CA ARG A 153 -2.09 6.21 -19.13
C ARG A 153 -3.05 5.20 -19.74
N VAL A 154 -4.32 5.30 -19.36
CA VAL A 154 -5.41 4.57 -19.98
C VAL A 154 -5.93 5.39 -21.16
N GLU A 155 -5.71 4.91 -22.39
CA GLU A 155 -6.14 5.58 -23.62
C GLU A 155 -7.58 5.20 -23.98
N GLN A 156 -7.91 3.92 -23.78
CA GLN A 156 -9.24 3.40 -24.03
C GLN A 156 -9.62 2.44 -22.92
N LEU A 157 -10.87 2.54 -22.46
CA LEU A 157 -11.44 1.67 -21.44
C LEU A 157 -12.84 1.22 -21.85
N SER A 158 -13.07 -0.08 -21.77
CA SER A 158 -14.39 -0.69 -21.83
C SER A 158 -14.59 -1.50 -20.57
N PHE A 159 -15.60 -1.16 -19.78
CA PHE A 159 -15.93 -1.82 -18.53
C PHE A 159 -17.39 -2.27 -18.54
N ASN A 160 -17.63 -3.53 -18.15
CA ASN A 160 -18.96 -4.08 -17.96
C ASN A 160 -19.25 -4.25 -16.46
N PRO A 161 -20.12 -3.39 -15.87
CA PRO A 161 -20.38 -3.42 -14.43
C PRO A 161 -21.15 -4.66 -13.96
N ARG A 162 -21.80 -5.41 -14.86
CA ARG A 162 -22.61 -6.59 -14.46
C ARG A 162 -21.75 -7.77 -14.03
N ASN A 163 -20.64 -8.00 -14.72
CA ASN A 163 -19.73 -9.12 -14.47
C ASN A 163 -18.32 -8.66 -14.06
N GLY A 164 -18.12 -7.34 -13.95
CA GLY A 164 -16.84 -6.72 -13.62
C GLY A 164 -15.80 -6.82 -14.73
N ALA A 165 -16.11 -7.35 -15.91
CA ALA A 165 -15.10 -7.54 -16.96
C ALA A 165 -14.66 -6.18 -17.53
N PHE A 166 -13.36 -6.00 -17.71
CA PHE A 166 -12.82 -4.83 -18.40
C PHE A 166 -11.84 -5.22 -19.49
N THR A 167 -11.72 -4.35 -20.49
CA THR A 167 -10.62 -4.33 -21.44
C THR A 167 -10.13 -2.89 -21.54
N ALA A 168 -8.84 -2.68 -21.32
CA ALA A 168 -8.20 -1.39 -21.41
C ALA A 168 -7.05 -1.43 -22.40
N VAL A 169 -6.83 -0.31 -23.08
CA VAL A 169 -5.63 -0.06 -23.89
C VAL A 169 -4.81 0.97 -23.11
N VAL A 170 -3.62 0.56 -22.70
CA VAL A 170 -2.73 1.36 -21.88
C VAL A 170 -1.44 1.71 -22.63
N ARG A 171 -0.90 2.86 -22.27
CA ARG A 171 0.39 3.38 -22.73
C ARG A 171 1.30 3.57 -21.53
N ALA A 172 2.53 3.11 -21.64
CA ALA A 172 3.56 3.31 -20.63
C ALA A 172 4.93 3.49 -21.31
N PRO A 173 5.72 4.51 -20.94
CA PRO A 173 5.39 5.57 -19.97
C PRO A 173 4.27 6.51 -20.48
N ALA A 174 3.49 7.09 -19.56
CA ALA A 174 2.27 7.84 -19.89
C ALA A 174 2.49 9.05 -20.81
N ASN A 175 3.68 9.65 -20.76
CA ASN A 175 4.03 10.87 -21.48
C ASN A 175 4.68 10.61 -22.85
N ASP A 176 5.00 9.35 -23.17
CA ASP A 176 5.64 8.99 -24.44
C ASP A 176 4.60 8.54 -25.49
N MET A 177 4.32 9.40 -26.47
CA MET A 177 3.40 9.10 -27.56
C MET A 177 3.89 7.99 -28.50
N MET A 178 5.20 7.70 -28.52
CA MET A 178 5.80 6.66 -29.36
C MET A 178 5.78 5.29 -28.68
N SER A 179 5.45 5.24 -27.39
CA SER A 179 5.37 3.98 -26.67
C SER A 179 4.23 3.10 -27.19
N PRO A 180 4.46 1.78 -27.29
CA PRO A 180 3.48 0.86 -27.85
C PRO A 180 2.24 0.77 -26.97
N LEU A 181 1.07 0.78 -27.60
CA LEU A 181 -0.19 0.53 -26.94
C LEU A 181 -0.30 -0.96 -26.57
N ARG A 182 -0.61 -1.23 -25.31
CA ARG A 182 -0.78 -2.60 -24.81
C ARG A 182 -2.22 -2.80 -24.39
N ARG A 183 -2.83 -3.89 -24.87
CA ARG A 183 -4.17 -4.28 -24.45
C ARG A 183 -4.09 -5.17 -23.23
N ILE A 184 -4.81 -4.79 -22.19
CA ILE A 184 -4.94 -5.53 -20.94
C ILE A 184 -6.41 -5.84 -20.69
N ALA A 185 -6.68 -6.97 -20.07
CA ALA A 185 -8.02 -7.40 -19.75
C ALA A 185 -8.03 -8.07 -18.38
N GLY A 186 -9.16 -7.98 -17.71
CA GLY A 186 -9.30 -8.49 -16.36
C GLY A 186 -10.70 -8.30 -15.82
N ARG A 187 -10.80 -8.35 -14.50
CA ARG A 187 -12.02 -8.07 -13.76
C ARG A 187 -11.75 -6.99 -12.74
N ALA A 188 -12.68 -6.05 -12.63
CA ALA A 188 -12.72 -5.03 -11.61
C ALA A 188 -14.04 -5.18 -10.83
N TYR A 189 -13.95 -5.24 -9.51
CA TYR A 189 -15.12 -5.36 -8.65
C TYR A 189 -14.94 -4.55 -7.36
N PRO A 190 -16.03 -4.01 -6.80
CA PRO A 190 -15.96 -3.29 -5.54
C PRO A 190 -15.62 -4.24 -4.39
N VAL A 191 -14.68 -3.82 -3.56
CA VAL A 191 -14.32 -4.47 -2.31
C VAL A 191 -14.56 -3.53 -1.13
N ILE A 192 -14.79 -4.14 0.02
CA ILE A 192 -14.96 -3.45 1.29
C ILE A 192 -13.94 -4.05 2.25
N ASP A 193 -13.25 -3.19 2.98
CA ASP A 193 -12.39 -3.59 4.09
C ASP A 193 -13.28 -4.01 5.27
N VAL A 194 -13.12 -5.24 5.73
CA VAL A 194 -13.88 -5.82 6.83
C VAL A 194 -12.93 -6.15 7.97
N PRO A 195 -13.19 -5.66 9.19
CA PRO A 195 -12.40 -6.00 10.35
C PRO A 195 -12.65 -7.46 10.75
N VAL A 196 -11.57 -8.19 10.99
CA VAL A 196 -11.56 -9.59 11.45
C VAL A 196 -10.67 -9.73 12.67
N LEU A 197 -10.85 -10.81 13.42
CA LEU A 197 -10.02 -11.09 14.58
C LEU A 197 -8.69 -11.72 14.18
N THR A 198 -7.60 -11.33 14.84
CA THR A 198 -6.26 -11.95 14.66
C THR A 198 -6.08 -13.24 15.45
N ARG A 199 -6.95 -13.48 16.44
CA ARG A 199 -6.95 -14.66 17.31
C ARG A 199 -8.37 -15.11 17.61
N ASP A 200 -8.50 -16.34 18.11
CA ASP A 200 -9.78 -16.82 18.63
C ASP A 200 -10.17 -16.04 19.90
N VAL A 201 -11.45 -15.71 20.01
CA VAL A 201 -12.02 -14.96 21.12
C VAL A 201 -13.25 -15.69 21.65
N MET A 202 -13.26 -15.96 22.95
CA MET A 202 -14.34 -16.68 23.61
C MET A 202 -15.42 -15.72 24.14
N PRO A 203 -16.65 -16.20 24.39
CA PRO A 203 -17.66 -15.41 25.05
C PRO A 203 -17.19 -14.95 26.44
N GLY A 204 -17.32 -13.67 26.74
CA GLY A 204 -16.80 -13.04 27.96
C GLY A 204 -15.49 -12.27 27.75
N ASP A 205 -14.69 -12.66 26.75
CA ASP A 205 -13.47 -11.93 26.40
C ASP A 205 -13.82 -10.61 25.71
N VAL A 206 -13.05 -9.56 26.01
CA VAL A 206 -13.20 -8.24 25.39
C VAL A 206 -12.28 -8.13 24.17
N VAL A 207 -12.85 -7.80 23.02
CA VAL A 207 -12.10 -7.53 21.79
C VAL A 207 -11.34 -6.21 21.91
N ARG A 208 -10.02 -6.26 21.75
CA ARG A 208 -9.14 -5.09 21.78
C ARG A 208 -8.80 -4.63 20.37
N ARG A 209 -8.33 -3.39 20.24
CA ARG A 209 -7.85 -2.85 18.95
C ARG A 209 -6.70 -3.67 18.35
N THR A 210 -5.84 -4.25 19.19
CA THR A 210 -4.73 -5.13 18.77
C THR A 210 -5.18 -6.50 18.29
N ASP A 211 -6.41 -6.90 18.61
CA ASP A 211 -6.99 -8.18 18.19
C ASP A 211 -7.64 -8.07 16.81
N ILE A 212 -7.55 -6.93 16.12
CA ILE A 212 -8.25 -6.65 14.87
C ILE A 212 -7.26 -6.45 13.73
N ASP A 213 -7.54 -7.13 12.62
CA ASP A 213 -6.91 -6.95 11.32
C ASP A 213 -7.98 -6.68 10.25
N TRP A 214 -7.57 -6.27 9.06
CA TRP A 214 -8.46 -5.92 7.96
C TRP A 214 -8.26 -6.86 6.78
N ILE A 215 -9.36 -7.42 6.29
CA ILE A 215 -9.37 -8.19 5.06
C ILE A 215 -10.26 -7.53 4.02
N ARG A 216 -9.86 -7.63 2.76
CA ARG A 216 -10.67 -7.18 1.63
C ARG A 216 -11.64 -8.27 1.22
N LEU A 217 -12.93 -7.94 1.21
CA LEU A 217 -13.97 -8.83 0.71
C LEU A 217 -14.74 -8.18 -0.44
N PRO A 218 -15.12 -8.93 -1.49
CA PRO A 218 -16.02 -8.43 -2.51
C PRO A 218 -17.31 -7.91 -1.88
N ALA A 219 -17.77 -6.73 -2.28
CA ALA A 219 -18.96 -6.09 -1.71
C ALA A 219 -20.21 -6.98 -1.83
N THR A 220 -20.28 -7.84 -2.86
CA THR A 220 -21.35 -8.83 -3.05
C THR A 220 -21.39 -9.92 -1.98
N ARG A 221 -20.25 -10.21 -1.33
CA ARG A 221 -20.15 -11.18 -0.22
C ARG A 221 -20.38 -10.52 1.14
N VAL A 222 -20.31 -9.21 1.23
CA VAL A 222 -20.55 -8.47 2.48
C VAL A 222 -22.05 -8.27 2.66
N SER A 223 -22.68 -9.13 3.47
CA SER A 223 -24.08 -8.94 3.86
C SER A 223 -24.25 -7.69 4.74
N GLN A 224 -25.43 -7.06 4.72
CA GLN A 224 -25.73 -5.82 5.45
C GLN A 224 -25.45 -5.86 6.96
N ASN A 225 -25.37 -7.06 7.57
CA ASN A 225 -25.18 -7.23 9.01
C ASN A 225 -23.72 -7.53 9.42
N ILE A 226 -22.78 -7.58 8.48
CA ILE A 226 -21.35 -7.72 8.79
C ILE A 226 -20.83 -6.39 9.36
N VAL A 227 -19.99 -6.48 10.38
CA VAL A 227 -19.35 -5.31 10.96
C VAL A 227 -18.34 -4.75 9.96
N THR A 228 -18.42 -3.47 9.64
CA THR A 228 -17.53 -2.79 8.69
C THR A 228 -16.69 -1.70 9.33
N SER A 229 -16.89 -1.43 10.63
CA SER A 229 -16.17 -0.37 11.34
C SER A 229 -15.59 -0.82 12.67
N LEU A 230 -14.39 -0.32 12.97
CA LEU A 230 -13.66 -0.63 14.19
C LEU A 230 -14.42 -0.30 15.49
N PRO A 231 -15.14 0.84 15.63
CA PRO A 231 -15.84 1.19 16.86
C PRO A 231 -16.96 0.22 17.23
N GLN A 232 -17.44 -0.58 16.28
CA GLN A 232 -18.49 -1.58 16.51
C GLN A 232 -17.95 -2.89 17.10
N LEU A 233 -16.63 -3.13 17.07
CA LEU A 233 -15.99 -4.33 17.61
C LEU A 233 -15.21 -4.07 18.90
N VAL A 234 -14.47 -2.97 18.96
CA VAL A 234 -13.59 -2.70 20.10
C VAL A 234 -14.43 -2.50 21.36
N GLY A 235 -14.09 -3.23 22.42
CA GLY A 235 -14.82 -3.19 23.69
C GLY A 235 -16.05 -4.09 23.73
N MET A 236 -16.37 -4.80 22.64
CA MET A 236 -17.43 -5.81 22.61
C MET A 236 -16.87 -7.20 22.95
N SER A 237 -17.78 -8.13 23.21
CA SER A 237 -17.51 -9.54 23.43
C SER A 237 -18.41 -10.39 22.52
N PRO A 238 -17.90 -11.48 21.93
CA PRO A 238 -18.71 -12.32 21.08
C PRO A 238 -19.71 -13.14 21.91
N ARG A 239 -20.87 -13.45 21.31
CA ARG A 239 -21.92 -14.27 21.93
C ARG A 239 -21.59 -15.76 21.89
N ASN A 240 -20.91 -16.19 20.81
CA ASN A 240 -20.41 -17.54 20.58
C ASN A 240 -18.90 -17.48 20.33
N PRO A 241 -18.14 -18.60 20.42
CA PRO A 241 -16.73 -18.61 20.06
C PRO A 241 -16.49 -18.04 18.66
N ALA A 242 -15.67 -16.99 18.57
CA ALA A 242 -15.33 -16.31 17.33
C ALA A 242 -13.91 -16.72 16.90
N ARG A 243 -13.73 -17.07 15.63
CA ARG A 243 -12.44 -17.53 15.09
C ARG A 243 -11.65 -16.41 14.44
N ALA A 244 -10.33 -16.57 14.47
CA ALA A 244 -9.42 -15.71 13.73
C ALA A 244 -9.72 -15.72 12.21
N GLY A 245 -9.65 -14.56 11.58
CA GLY A 245 -9.82 -14.37 10.13
C GLY A 245 -11.26 -14.46 9.61
N GLU A 246 -12.25 -14.78 10.45
CA GLU A 246 -13.64 -14.87 10.04
C GLU A 246 -14.36 -13.51 10.17
N PRO A 247 -15.14 -13.08 9.15
CA PRO A 247 -16.00 -11.90 9.25
C PRO A 247 -17.06 -12.06 10.32
N LEU A 248 -17.24 -11.04 11.16
CA LEU A 248 -18.18 -11.07 12.27
C LEU A 248 -19.41 -10.20 11.98
N ARG A 249 -20.57 -10.65 12.48
CA ARG A 249 -21.81 -9.89 12.39
C ARG A 249 -22.03 -9.11 13.67
N LEU A 250 -22.69 -7.96 13.56
CA LEU A 250 -23.04 -7.15 14.74
C LEU A 250 -23.98 -7.92 15.69
N SER A 251 -24.83 -8.77 15.14
CA SER A 251 -25.73 -9.66 15.91
C SER A 251 -25.00 -10.67 16.78
N ASP A 252 -23.76 -11.00 16.45
CA ASP A 252 -22.95 -12.00 17.14
C ASP A 252 -22.09 -11.36 18.22
N MET A 253 -22.15 -10.04 18.34
CA MET A 253 -21.46 -9.26 19.36
C MET A 253 -22.45 -8.81 20.45
N ARG A 254 -21.91 -8.57 21.63
CA ARG A 254 -22.62 -7.96 22.75
C ARG A 254 -21.64 -7.16 23.61
N PRO A 255 -22.13 -6.23 24.43
CA PRO A 255 -21.32 -5.69 25.52
C PRO A 255 -20.78 -6.83 26.41
N PRO A 256 -19.54 -6.72 26.93
CA PRO A 256 -18.95 -7.74 27.78
C PRO A 256 -19.74 -7.86 29.08
N LEU A 257 -19.98 -9.10 29.49
CA LEU A 257 -20.61 -9.38 30.77
C LEU A 257 -19.60 -9.04 31.87
N VAL A 258 -19.96 -8.10 32.74
CA VAL A 258 -19.12 -7.72 33.90
C VAL A 258 -19.63 -8.35 35.19
N VAL A 259 -20.84 -8.92 35.15
CA VAL A 259 -21.43 -9.77 36.20
C VAL A 259 -21.86 -11.08 35.57
N GLU A 260 -21.40 -12.19 36.14
CA GLU A 260 -21.80 -13.53 35.74
C GLU A 260 -22.87 -14.11 36.68
N LYS A 261 -23.77 -14.92 36.14
CA LYS A 261 -24.74 -15.69 36.93
C LYS A 261 -24.03 -16.53 37.99
N GLY A 262 -24.44 -16.34 39.24
CA GLY A 262 -23.90 -17.03 40.39
C GLY A 262 -22.68 -16.37 41.02
N ALA A 263 -22.13 -15.31 40.41
CA ALA A 263 -21.01 -14.55 40.96
C ALA A 263 -21.40 -13.83 42.25
N GLN A 264 -20.41 -13.63 43.12
CA GLN A 264 -20.57 -12.79 44.30
C GLN A 264 -20.41 -11.32 43.92
N VAL A 265 -21.40 -10.51 44.30
CA VAL A 265 -21.51 -9.12 43.89
C VAL A 265 -21.74 -8.21 45.09
N ASP A 266 -21.18 -7.01 45.01
CA ASP A 266 -21.44 -5.93 45.96
C ASP A 266 -22.62 -5.09 45.46
N MET A 267 -23.65 -5.03 46.29
CA MET A 267 -24.87 -4.29 46.04
C MET A 267 -24.81 -2.97 46.79
N THR A 268 -24.90 -1.84 46.09
CA THR A 268 -24.91 -0.51 46.68
C THR A 268 -26.29 0.12 46.51
N PHE A 269 -26.88 0.58 47.59
CA PHE A 269 -28.14 1.32 47.60
C PHE A 269 -27.85 2.76 48.05
N VAL A 270 -28.25 3.74 47.25
CA VAL A 270 -28.05 5.17 47.54
C VAL A 270 -29.40 5.87 47.64
N SER A 271 -29.64 6.57 48.75
CA SER A 271 -30.84 7.39 48.96
C SER A 271 -30.47 8.68 49.71
N GLY A 272 -30.34 9.79 48.98
CA GLY A 272 -29.87 11.06 49.54
C GLY A 272 -28.44 10.92 50.08
N ALA A 273 -28.24 11.22 51.36
CA ALA A 273 -26.93 11.06 52.03
C ALA A 273 -26.64 9.63 52.53
N LEU A 274 -27.59 8.69 52.40
CA LEU A 274 -27.43 7.32 52.88
C LEU A 274 -26.88 6.42 51.76
N THR A 275 -25.75 5.77 52.02
CA THR A 275 -25.19 4.71 51.16
C THR A 275 -25.12 3.41 51.95
N LEU A 276 -25.81 2.37 51.49
CA LEU A 276 -25.79 1.04 52.08
C LEU A 276 -25.10 0.06 51.12
N THR A 277 -24.13 -0.69 51.62
CA THR A 277 -23.48 -1.77 50.85
C THR A 277 -23.82 -3.13 51.45
N ALA A 278 -24.20 -4.08 50.61
CA ALA A 278 -24.51 -5.45 50.99
C ALA A 278 -23.93 -6.44 49.98
N ARG A 279 -23.56 -7.64 50.43
CA ARG A 279 -23.13 -8.70 49.52
C ARG A 279 -24.33 -9.53 49.06
N GLY A 280 -24.31 -9.90 47.79
CA GLY A 280 -25.29 -10.76 47.18
C GLY A 280 -24.67 -11.77 46.22
N ARG A 281 -25.53 -12.64 45.68
CA ARG A 281 -25.22 -13.57 44.61
C ARG A 281 -26.06 -13.24 43.39
N ALA A 282 -25.43 -12.95 42.26
CA ALA A 282 -26.15 -12.67 41.01
C ALA A 282 -26.94 -13.90 40.56
N LEU A 283 -28.19 -13.73 40.15
CA LEU A 283 -29.03 -14.79 39.58
C LEU A 283 -29.02 -14.76 38.05
N ASP A 284 -28.72 -13.60 37.47
CA ASP A 284 -28.59 -13.37 36.04
C ASP A 284 -27.19 -12.81 35.72
N SER A 285 -26.73 -13.01 34.49
CA SER A 285 -25.55 -12.33 33.96
C SER A 285 -25.95 -11.00 33.33
N GLY A 286 -25.08 -9.99 33.42
CA GLY A 286 -25.34 -8.67 32.83
C GLY A 286 -24.07 -7.91 32.48
N ALA A 287 -24.17 -7.08 31.45
CA ALA A 287 -23.20 -6.04 31.15
C ALA A 287 -23.53 -4.76 31.93
N ILE A 288 -22.63 -3.76 31.88
CA ILE A 288 -22.86 -2.46 32.51
C ILE A 288 -24.15 -1.85 31.95
N GLY A 289 -25.05 -1.42 32.84
CA GLY A 289 -26.37 -0.86 32.52
C GLY A 289 -27.51 -1.87 32.49
N ASP A 290 -27.23 -3.18 32.48
CA ASP A 290 -28.28 -4.20 32.48
C ASP A 290 -28.94 -4.32 33.86
N ILE A 291 -30.24 -4.63 33.87
CA ILE A 291 -30.97 -4.97 35.09
C ILE A 291 -30.82 -6.47 35.35
N VAL A 292 -30.30 -6.82 36.52
CA VAL A 292 -30.09 -8.21 36.94
C VAL A 292 -30.77 -8.50 38.27
N ASN A 293 -31.23 -9.74 38.47
CA ASN A 293 -31.72 -10.19 39.76
C ASN A 293 -30.55 -10.66 40.63
N VAL A 294 -30.57 -10.31 41.92
CA VAL A 294 -29.51 -10.65 42.89
C VAL A 294 -30.15 -11.18 44.16
N LEU A 295 -29.62 -12.28 44.70
CA LEU A 295 -30.02 -12.82 46.00
C LEU A 295 -29.17 -12.19 47.10
N ASN A 296 -29.79 -11.46 48.03
CA ASN A 296 -29.09 -10.91 49.19
C ASN A 296 -28.67 -12.05 50.14
N SER A 297 -27.38 -12.19 50.40
CA SER A 297 -26.84 -13.30 51.19
C SER A 297 -27.19 -13.25 52.68
N ARG A 298 -27.62 -12.10 53.21
CA ARG A 298 -28.05 -11.97 54.62
C ARG A 298 -29.54 -12.23 54.82
N SER A 299 -30.38 -11.71 53.90
CA SER A 299 -31.84 -11.77 54.04
C SER A 299 -32.50 -12.86 53.21
N ASN A 300 -31.75 -13.54 52.33
CA ASN A 300 -32.28 -14.50 51.36
C ASN A 300 -33.42 -13.96 50.49
N ARG A 301 -33.49 -12.63 50.30
CA ARG A 301 -34.47 -12.00 49.41
C ARG A 301 -33.82 -11.64 48.08
N THR A 302 -34.56 -11.85 47.00
CA THR A 302 -34.18 -11.40 45.65
C THR A 302 -34.49 -9.93 45.48
N VAL A 303 -33.54 -9.18 44.95
CA VAL A 303 -33.60 -7.75 44.67
C VAL A 303 -33.14 -7.50 43.24
N GLN A 304 -33.74 -6.52 42.57
CA GLN A 304 -33.33 -6.08 41.25
C GLN A 304 -32.38 -4.89 41.37
N GLY A 305 -31.37 -4.86 40.53
CA GLY A 305 -30.44 -3.75 40.45
C GLY A 305 -29.83 -3.62 39.06
N ILE A 306 -29.20 -2.46 38.82
CA ILE A 306 -28.53 -2.11 37.58
C ILE A 306 -27.03 -2.38 37.77
N VAL A 307 -26.40 -3.08 36.84
CA VAL A 307 -24.95 -3.33 36.87
C VAL A 307 -24.20 -2.03 36.61
N GLU A 308 -23.35 -1.60 37.54
CA GLU A 308 -22.54 -0.38 37.39
C GLU A 308 -21.08 -0.67 37.02
N GLY A 309 -20.60 -1.87 37.31
CA GLY A 309 -19.23 -2.27 37.02
C GLY A 309 -18.97 -3.73 37.37
N PRO A 310 -17.69 -4.17 37.30
CA PRO A 310 -17.30 -5.54 37.62
C PRO A 310 -17.77 -5.93 39.03
N ASN A 311 -18.65 -6.93 39.11
CA ASN A 311 -19.25 -7.42 40.36
C ASN A 311 -19.93 -6.33 41.23
N MET A 312 -20.36 -5.22 40.66
CA MET A 312 -20.96 -4.10 41.38
C MET A 312 -22.33 -3.73 40.79
N ILE A 313 -23.33 -3.68 41.66
CA ILE A 313 -24.73 -3.50 41.27
C ILE A 313 -25.36 -2.40 42.12
N ARG A 314 -25.97 -1.40 41.48
CA ARG A 314 -26.80 -0.41 42.17
C ARG A 314 -28.22 -0.92 42.32
N ILE A 315 -28.73 -0.89 43.54
CA ILE A 315 -30.13 -1.20 43.84
C ILE A 315 -30.88 0.10 44.05
N ASP A 316 -32.07 0.21 43.47
CA ASP A 316 -33.02 1.28 43.76
C ASP A 316 -34.04 0.81 44.81
N ALA A 317 -34.68 1.77 45.50
CA ALA A 317 -35.51 1.45 46.66
C ALA A 317 -36.64 0.46 46.28
N PRO A 318 -36.80 -0.66 47.02
CA PRO A 318 -37.86 -1.60 46.74
C PRO A 318 -39.22 -0.90 46.94
N GLY A 319 -39.93 -0.63 45.84
CA GLY A 319 -41.27 -0.03 45.86
C GLY A 319 -41.46 1.23 45.01
N ALA A 320 -40.41 1.88 44.51
CA ALA A 320 -40.57 3.15 43.77
C ALA A 320 -41.23 3.00 42.37
N ALA A 321 -41.08 1.84 41.72
CA ALA A 321 -41.62 1.60 40.38
C ALA A 321 -43.17 1.52 40.34
N ARG A 322 -43.85 1.33 41.48
CA ARG A 322 -45.33 1.36 41.52
C ARG A 322 -45.91 2.76 41.69
N SER A 323 -45.14 3.76 42.13
CA SER A 323 -45.63 5.13 42.33
C SER A 323 -45.48 6.04 41.12
N ALA A 324 -44.50 5.79 40.23
CA ALA A 324 -44.31 6.61 39.03
C ALA A 324 -45.36 6.33 37.92
N ALA A 325 -45.84 5.10 37.79
CA ALA A 325 -46.88 4.75 36.82
C ALA A 325 -48.29 5.27 37.20
N ALA A 326 -48.53 5.53 38.50
CA ALA A 326 -49.80 6.08 38.97
C ALA A 326 -49.91 7.61 38.78
N HIS A 327 -48.79 8.33 38.64
CA HIS A 327 -48.81 9.79 38.50
C HIS A 327 -48.99 10.26 37.04
N ASN A 328 -48.53 9.47 36.05
CA ASN A 328 -48.69 9.81 34.62
C ASN A 328 -50.08 9.51 34.04
N ALA A 329 -50.95 8.79 34.76
CA ALA A 329 -52.33 8.54 34.34
C ALA A 329 -53.34 9.62 34.79
N ALA A 330 -52.93 10.56 35.66
CA ALA A 330 -53.82 11.57 36.25
C ALA A 330 -53.67 12.98 35.64
N GLY A 331 -52.69 13.21 34.76
CA GLY A 331 -52.40 14.54 34.19
C GLY A 331 -52.89 14.78 32.75
N GLY A 332 -53.60 13.82 32.15
CA GLY A 332 -54.01 13.87 30.74
C GLY A 332 -55.52 13.90 30.55
N ASN A 333 -56.23 14.81 31.22
CA ASN A 333 -57.57 15.23 30.76
C ASN A 333 -57.95 16.58 31.38
N SER A 334 -57.54 17.68 30.74
CA SER A 334 -58.15 19.01 30.83
C SER A 334 -57.74 19.82 29.61
#